data_AF-G0NIM2-F1
#
_entry.id   AF-G0NIM2-F1
#
_cell.length_a   1.000
_cell.length_b   1.000
_cell.length_c   1.000
_cell.angle_alpha   90.00
_cell.angle_beta   90.00
_cell.angle_gamma   90.00
#
_symmetry.space_group_name_H-M   'P 1'
#
loop_
_entity.id
_entity.type
_entity.pdbx_description
1 polymer ?
#
loop_
_entity_poly.entity_id
_entity_poly.type
_entity_poly.pdbx_seq_one_letter_code
_entity_poly.pdbx_strand_id
1 'polypeptide(L)'
;MIFGLLGMILSVWSMMASFILIDYKIELTISTCALCISILALGFSYILFSSALTTLYVQLPEDKMSFSGVKFYVVFFAVVHVGIAVAAVYLSKSWPICLLLIVSSFIFCCDGWSCIFTDRYMLSLHRERKFETRTVYPTDWVIHRVAVKRFSKQICPEGFQFDEDLFNEDEDLWIRYDHSVESNSFWV
;
A
#
# COMPACT_ATOMS: atom_id res chain seq x y z
N MET A 1 -5.04 5.50 -0.05
CA MET A 1 -4.39 4.24 -0.46
C MET A 1 -3.84 4.22 -1.90
N ILE A 2 -4.66 4.17 -2.96
CA ILE A 2 -4.16 3.99 -4.35
C ILE A 2 -3.24 5.12 -4.81
N PHE A 3 -3.60 6.38 -4.53
CA PHE A 3 -2.74 7.53 -4.81
C PHE A 3 -1.40 7.44 -4.07
N GLY A 4 -1.37 6.87 -2.86
CA GLY A 4 -0.14 6.60 -2.11
C GLY A 4 0.74 5.56 -2.82
N LEU A 5 0.17 4.43 -3.27
CA LEU A 5 0.92 3.42 -4.04
C LEU A 5 1.50 3.99 -5.35
N LEU A 6 0.70 4.73 -6.12
CA LEU A 6 1.18 5.38 -7.35
C LEU A 6 2.30 6.39 -7.04
N GLY A 7 2.15 7.17 -5.98
CA GLY A 7 3.17 8.11 -5.52
C GLY A 7 4.48 7.42 -5.11
N MET A 8 4.40 6.28 -4.41
CA MET A 8 5.58 5.48 -4.05
C MET A 8 6.30 4.93 -5.29
N ILE A 9 5.56 4.40 -6.27
CA ILE A 9 6.14 3.93 -7.54
C ILE A 9 6.89 5.09 -8.22
N LEU A 10 6.20 6.20 -8.52
CA LEU A 10 6.80 7.34 -9.22
C LEU A 10 8.04 7.88 -8.50
N SER A 11 7.99 7.95 -7.16
CA SER A 11 9.11 8.41 -6.34
C SER A 11 10.33 7.49 -6.49
N VAL A 12 10.14 6.17 -6.45
CA VAL A 12 11.23 5.19 -6.61
C VAL A 12 11.88 5.28 -8.00
N TRP A 13 11.07 5.40 -9.06
CA TRP A 13 11.59 5.56 -10.43
C TRP A 13 12.35 6.88 -10.61
N SER A 14 11.84 7.97 -10.01
CA SER A 14 12.51 9.26 -10.01
C SER A 14 13.85 9.21 -9.24
N MET A 15 13.88 8.56 -8.07
CA MET A 15 15.13 8.32 -7.33
C MET A 15 16.15 7.56 -8.17
N MET A 16 15.73 6.49 -8.86
CA MET A 16 16.61 5.71 -9.71
C MET A 16 17.19 6.55 -10.87
N ALA A 17 16.35 7.35 -11.54
CA ALA A 17 16.81 8.27 -12.58
C ALA A 17 17.83 9.29 -12.03
N SER A 18 17.56 9.88 -10.86
CA SER A 18 18.50 10.81 -10.20
C SER A 18 19.85 10.15 -9.88
N PHE A 19 19.87 8.93 -9.34
CA PHE A 19 21.13 8.22 -9.06
C PHE A 19 21.96 8.00 -10.33
N ILE A 20 21.31 7.59 -11.42
CA ILE A 20 21.98 7.42 -12.71
C ILE A 20 22.54 8.76 -13.20
N LEU A 21 21.76 9.84 -13.19
CA LEU A 21 22.21 11.16 -13.64
C LEU A 21 23.40 11.69 -12.81
N ILE A 22 23.37 11.47 -11.48
CA ILE A 22 24.47 11.83 -10.57
C ILE A 22 25.74 11.04 -10.89
N ASP A 23 25.64 9.73 -11.16
CA ASP A 23 26.80 8.89 -11.51
C ASP A 23 27.52 9.39 -12.77
N TYR A 24 26.77 9.93 -13.73
CA TYR A 24 27.29 10.56 -14.95
C TYR A 24 27.59 12.06 -14.80
N LYS A 25 27.40 12.64 -13.61
CA LYS A 25 27.59 14.08 -13.31
C LYS A 25 26.77 15.01 -14.21
N ILE A 26 25.61 14.53 -14.70
CA ILE A 26 24.70 15.32 -15.53
C ILE A 26 23.90 16.24 -14.60
N GLU A 27 24.01 17.55 -14.82
CA GLU A 27 23.24 18.59 -14.11
C GLU A 27 23.12 18.32 -12.61
N LEU A 28 24.29 18.18 -11.95
CA LEU A 28 24.40 17.61 -10.59
C LEU A 28 23.43 18.27 -9.58
N THR A 29 23.29 19.59 -9.63
CA THR A 29 22.39 20.35 -8.76
C THR A 29 20.94 19.94 -8.96
N ILE A 30 20.48 19.89 -10.22
CA ILE A 30 19.09 19.52 -10.55
C ILE A 30 18.83 18.07 -10.18
N SER A 31 19.76 17.17 -10.53
CA SER A 31 19.65 15.73 -10.24
C SER A 31 19.60 15.45 -8.73
N THR A 32 20.36 16.20 -7.94
CA THR A 32 20.35 16.12 -6.46
C THR A 32 19.06 16.68 -5.88
N CYS A 33 18.59 17.83 -6.36
CA CYS A 33 17.30 18.38 -5.93
C CYS A 33 16.14 17.41 -6.24
N ALA A 34 16.13 16.83 -7.44
CA ALA A 34 15.15 15.83 -7.83
C ALA A 34 15.21 14.59 -6.92
N LEU A 35 16.40 14.14 -6.51
CA LEU A 35 16.55 13.04 -5.56
C LEU A 35 15.90 13.37 -4.21
N CYS A 36 16.21 14.54 -3.65
CA CYS A 36 15.65 14.99 -2.37
C CYS A 36 14.12 15.10 -2.43
N ILE A 37 13.57 15.70 -3.49
CA ILE A 37 12.12 15.80 -3.70
C ILE A 37 11.49 14.41 -3.78
N SER A 38 12.14 13.48 -4.46
CA SER A 38 11.64 12.10 -4.61
C SER A 38 11.63 11.34 -3.29
N ILE A 39 12.63 11.54 -2.42
CA ILE A 39 12.67 10.96 -1.07
C ILE A 39 11.52 11.51 -0.21
N LEU A 40 11.29 12.83 -0.25
CA LEU A 40 10.18 13.46 0.47
C LEU A 40 8.83 12.98 -0.06
N ALA A 41 8.68 12.89 -1.38
CA ALA A 41 7.48 12.37 -2.03
C ALA A 41 7.22 10.91 -1.67
N LEU A 42 8.26 10.08 -1.56
CA LEU A 42 8.15 8.70 -1.10
C LEU A 42 7.60 8.64 0.33
N GLY A 43 8.17 9.42 1.26
CA GLY A 43 7.70 9.48 2.64
C GLY A 43 6.24 9.95 2.76
N PHE A 44 5.87 10.99 2.03
CA PHE A 44 4.49 11.47 2.00
C PHE A 44 3.52 10.44 1.41
N SER A 45 3.90 9.80 0.30
CA SER A 45 3.11 8.76 -0.36
C SER A 45 2.95 7.52 0.51
N TYR A 46 3.99 7.17 1.28
CA TYR A 46 3.95 6.09 2.24
C TYR A 46 2.94 6.39 3.35
N ILE A 47 2.92 7.60 3.91
CA ILE A 47 1.92 8.00 4.92
C ILE A 47 0.49 7.89 4.37
N LEU A 48 0.26 8.32 3.12
CA LEU A 48 -1.03 8.19 2.43
C LEU A 48 -1.44 6.74 2.14
N PHE A 49 -0.47 5.83 2.04
CA PHE A 49 -0.71 4.42 1.82
C PHE A 49 -0.96 3.68 3.12
N SER A 50 -0.07 3.84 4.11
CA SER A 50 -0.11 3.12 5.38
C SER A 50 -1.29 3.54 6.27
N SER A 51 -2.00 4.60 5.91
CA SER A 51 -3.10 5.16 6.70
C SER A 51 -2.67 5.35 8.16
N ALA A 52 -1.41 5.79 8.38
CA ALA A 52 -0.77 5.81 9.71
C ALA A 52 -1.48 6.70 10.74
N LEU A 53 -2.45 7.49 10.31
CA LEU A 53 -3.28 8.37 11.13
C LEU A 53 -4.67 7.79 11.40
N THR A 54 -4.94 6.54 11.01
CA THR A 54 -6.23 5.88 11.22
C THR A 54 -6.05 4.57 11.97
N THR A 55 -7.03 4.20 12.79
CA THR A 55 -7.07 2.91 13.50
C THR A 55 -7.48 1.74 12.60
N LEU A 56 -7.77 2.01 11.33
CA LEU A 56 -8.19 1.01 10.34
C LEU A 56 -7.11 0.85 9.27
N TYR A 57 -6.91 -0.38 8.80
CA TYR A 57 -6.11 -0.66 7.61
C TYR A 57 -6.90 -1.49 6.61
N VAL A 58 -6.57 -1.32 5.34
CA VAL A 58 -7.19 -2.08 4.25
C VAL A 58 -6.46 -3.40 4.09
N GLN A 59 -7.20 -4.49 4.14
CA GLN A 59 -6.72 -5.84 3.92
C GLN A 59 -7.37 -6.42 2.66
N LEU A 60 -6.54 -6.88 1.73
CA LEU A 60 -7.00 -7.63 0.57
C LEU A 60 -7.45 -9.03 1.01
N PRO A 61 -8.54 -9.59 0.44
CA PRO A 61 -8.86 -11.01 0.56
C PRO A 61 -7.67 -11.88 0.17
N GLU A 62 -7.53 -13.07 0.79
CA GLU A 62 -6.39 -13.95 0.58
C GLU A 62 -6.18 -14.32 -0.89
N ASP A 63 -7.25 -14.53 -1.65
CA ASP A 63 -7.19 -14.83 -3.09
C ASP A 63 -6.77 -13.61 -3.94
N LYS A 64 -6.89 -12.40 -3.41
CA LYS A 64 -6.57 -11.13 -4.07
C LYS A 64 -5.21 -10.56 -3.68
N MET A 65 -4.59 -11.03 -2.61
CA MET A 65 -3.23 -10.66 -2.22
C MET A 65 -2.22 -10.93 -3.33
N SER A 66 -1.27 -10.01 -3.54
CA SER A 66 -0.29 -10.05 -4.61
C SER A 66 0.46 -11.38 -4.72
N PHE A 67 0.88 -11.93 -3.59
CA PHE A 67 1.72 -13.12 -3.52
C PHE A 67 0.96 -14.40 -3.13
N SER A 68 -0.37 -14.38 -3.23
CA SER A 68 -1.20 -15.56 -3.05
C SER A 68 -1.26 -16.36 -4.34
N GLY A 69 -0.51 -17.45 -4.40
CA GLY A 69 -0.36 -18.28 -5.59
C GLY A 69 0.42 -17.61 -6.73
N VAL A 70 0.36 -18.20 -7.92
CA VAL A 70 1.04 -17.68 -9.13
C VAL A 70 0.05 -16.88 -9.96
N LYS A 71 0.29 -15.57 -10.07
CA LYS A 71 -0.55 -14.65 -10.83
C LYS A 71 0.22 -14.08 -12.03
N PHE A 72 -0.45 -13.99 -13.17
CA PHE A 72 0.18 -13.58 -14.43
C PHE A 72 0.84 -12.18 -14.34
N TYR A 73 0.17 -11.20 -13.72
CA TYR A 73 0.72 -9.85 -13.59
C TYR A 73 1.97 -9.80 -12.71
N VAL A 74 2.07 -10.66 -11.68
CA VAL A 74 3.26 -10.75 -10.82
C VAL A 74 4.44 -11.28 -11.63
N VAL A 75 4.23 -12.32 -12.43
CA VAL A 75 5.26 -12.86 -13.33
C VAL A 75 5.69 -11.81 -14.35
N PHE A 76 4.73 -11.11 -14.96
CA PHE A 76 5.00 -10.02 -15.90
C PHE A 76 5.87 -8.93 -15.26
N PHE A 77 5.48 -8.42 -14.08
CA PHE A 77 6.27 -7.41 -13.39
C PHE A 77 7.65 -7.92 -12.98
N ALA A 78 7.76 -9.17 -12.55
CA ALA A 78 9.05 -9.76 -12.20
C ALA A 78 10.01 -9.77 -13.40
N VAL A 79 9.54 -10.22 -14.58
CA VAL A 79 10.35 -10.24 -15.81
C VAL A 79 10.80 -8.84 -16.20
N VAL A 80 9.89 -7.86 -16.16
CA VAL A 80 10.21 -6.44 -16.46
C VAL A 80 11.25 -5.90 -15.48
N HIS A 81 11.07 -6.10 -14.17
CA HIS A 81 12.00 -5.59 -13.16
C HIS A 81 13.36 -6.29 -13.22
N VAL A 82 13.43 -7.58 -13.55
CA VAL A 82 14.71 -8.28 -13.78
C VAL A 82 15.45 -7.67 -14.97
N GLY A 83 14.78 -7.40 -16.08
CA GLY A 83 15.42 -6.74 -17.24
C GLY A 83 16.01 -5.37 -16.87
N ILE A 84 15.27 -4.60 -16.09
CA ILE A 84 15.70 -3.26 -15.64
C ILE A 84 16.83 -3.37 -14.59
N ALA A 85 16.81 -4.39 -13.73
CA ALA A 85 17.89 -4.67 -12.79
C ALA A 85 19.20 -4.96 -13.50
N VAL A 86 19.16 -5.79 -14.55
CA VAL A 86 20.34 -6.06 -15.38
C VAL A 86 20.86 -4.76 -15.99
N ALA A 87 19.99 -3.93 -16.59
CA ALA A 87 20.40 -2.64 -17.15
C ALA A 87 21.02 -1.71 -16.10
N ALA A 88 20.43 -1.63 -14.90
CA ALA A 88 20.92 -0.78 -13.81
C ALA A 88 22.33 -1.19 -13.33
N VAL A 89 22.62 -2.48 -13.28
CA VAL A 89 23.96 -3.00 -12.93
C VAL A 89 25.03 -2.56 -13.92
N TYR A 90 24.69 -2.47 -15.21
CA TYR A 90 25.63 -2.02 -16.24
C TYR A 90 25.75 -0.50 -16.34
N LEU A 91 24.68 0.25 -16.05
CA LEU A 91 24.61 1.70 -16.26
C LEU A 91 25.01 2.52 -15.04
N SER A 92 24.87 2.01 -13.83
CA SER A 92 25.06 2.79 -12.60
C SER A 92 26.23 2.27 -11.76
N LYS A 93 27.07 3.18 -11.27
CA LYS A 93 28.06 2.89 -10.23
C LYS A 93 27.39 2.64 -8.89
N SER A 94 26.24 3.25 -8.69
CA SER A 94 25.36 3.09 -7.53
C SER A 94 24.39 1.90 -7.67
N TRP A 95 24.75 0.88 -8.46
CA TRP A 95 23.89 -0.28 -8.74
C TRP A 95 23.29 -0.98 -7.50
N PRO A 96 23.96 -1.10 -6.33
CA PRO A 96 23.34 -1.78 -5.19
C PRO A 96 22.10 -1.03 -4.69
N ILE A 97 22.14 0.31 -4.73
CA ILE A 97 21.01 1.16 -4.36
C ILE A 97 19.90 1.01 -5.40
N CYS A 98 20.24 1.02 -6.69
CA CYS A 98 19.27 0.82 -7.77
C CYS A 98 18.57 -0.54 -7.65
N LEU A 99 19.27 -1.62 -7.27
CA LEU A 99 18.63 -2.92 -7.06
C LEU A 99 17.62 -2.91 -5.91
N LEU A 100 17.94 -2.25 -4.79
CA LEU A 100 16.99 -2.11 -3.67
C LEU A 100 15.74 -1.34 -4.10
N LEU A 101 15.91 -0.27 -4.89
CA LEU A 101 14.82 0.50 -5.47
C LEU A 101 13.98 -0.32 -6.46
N ILE A 102 14.61 -1.17 -7.27
CA ILE A 102 13.89 -2.03 -8.21
C ILE A 102 13.07 -3.09 -7.48
N VAL A 103 13.62 -3.70 -6.41
CA VAL A 103 12.88 -4.66 -5.58
C VAL A 103 11.69 -3.99 -4.89
N SER A 104 11.85 -2.79 -4.34
CA SER A 104 10.73 -2.07 -3.73
C SER A 104 9.67 -1.67 -4.77
N SER A 105 10.10 -1.18 -5.94
CA SER A 105 9.20 -0.89 -7.08
C SER A 105 8.40 -2.12 -7.50
N PHE A 106 9.02 -3.30 -7.56
CA PHE A 106 8.34 -4.55 -7.90
C PHE A 106 7.17 -4.84 -6.93
N ILE A 107 7.43 -4.73 -5.63
CA ILE A 107 6.40 -4.93 -4.59
C ILE A 107 5.28 -3.92 -4.78
N PHE A 108 5.62 -2.63 -4.93
CA PHE A 108 4.63 -1.57 -5.12
C PHE A 108 3.79 -1.73 -6.39
N CYS A 109 4.37 -2.23 -7.48
CA CYS A 109 3.63 -2.50 -8.72
C CYS A 109 2.65 -3.66 -8.55
N CYS A 110 3.06 -4.73 -7.86
CA CYS A 110 2.18 -5.86 -7.58
C CYS A 110 1.02 -5.44 -6.68
N ASP A 111 1.31 -4.72 -5.60
CA ASP A 111 0.30 -4.22 -4.66
C ASP A 111 -0.62 -3.17 -5.30
N GLY A 112 -0.03 -2.26 -6.09
CA GLY A 112 -0.76 -1.28 -6.91
C GLY A 112 -1.76 -1.96 -7.84
N TRP A 113 -1.32 -2.99 -8.56
CA TRP A 113 -2.19 -3.77 -9.44
C TRP A 113 -3.30 -4.46 -8.66
N SER A 114 -2.96 -5.18 -7.58
CA SER A 114 -3.94 -5.83 -6.71
C SER A 114 -4.98 -4.83 -6.18
N CYS A 115 -4.58 -3.63 -5.75
CA CYS A 115 -5.48 -2.61 -5.23
C CYS A 115 -6.36 -1.93 -6.32
N ILE A 116 -5.86 -1.80 -7.54
CA ILE A 116 -6.62 -1.17 -8.64
C ILE A 116 -7.69 -2.12 -9.17
N PHE A 117 -7.35 -3.40 -9.34
CA PHE A 117 -8.19 -4.41 -9.99
C PHE A 117 -8.97 -5.29 -9.02
N THR A 118 -8.83 -5.08 -7.71
CA THR A 118 -9.66 -5.73 -6.72
C THR A 118 -11.05 -5.10 -6.66
N ASP A 119 -12.04 -5.98 -6.64
CA ASP A 119 -13.47 -5.72 -6.49
C ASP A 119 -13.93 -5.63 -5.03
N ARG A 120 -13.13 -6.14 -4.08
CA ARG A 120 -13.49 -6.27 -2.66
C ARG A 120 -12.29 -6.12 -1.74
N TYR A 121 -12.42 -5.32 -0.69
CA TYR A 121 -11.43 -5.23 0.37
C TYR A 121 -12.08 -5.38 1.75
N MET A 122 -11.28 -5.67 2.75
CA MET A 122 -11.70 -5.75 4.15
C MET A 122 -11.10 -4.57 4.90
N LEU A 123 -11.89 -3.92 5.75
CA LEU A 123 -11.40 -2.94 6.72
C LEU A 123 -11.15 -3.65 8.03
N SER A 124 -9.89 -3.68 8.42
CA SER A 124 -9.41 -4.37 9.61
C SER A 124 -8.89 -3.35 10.63
N LEU A 125 -9.14 -3.58 11.92
CA LEU A 125 -8.68 -2.69 12.99
C LEU A 125 -7.20 -2.95 13.31
N HIS A 126 -6.43 -1.88 13.51
CA HIS A 126 -5.06 -1.93 13.99
C HIS A 126 -5.09 -2.21 15.51
N ARG A 127 -4.83 -3.45 15.94
CA ARG A 127 -4.63 -3.76 17.38
C ARG A 127 -3.17 -4.11 17.65
N GLU A 128 -2.65 -3.56 18.73
CA GLU A 128 -1.25 -3.70 19.12
C GLU A 128 -0.92 -5.08 19.69
N ARG A 129 -1.90 -5.84 20.22
CA ARG A 129 -1.65 -7.10 20.93
C ARG A 129 -2.44 -8.29 20.38
N LYS A 130 -1.74 -9.39 20.12
CA LYS A 130 -2.33 -10.67 19.67
C LYS A 130 -3.37 -11.26 20.61
N PHE A 131 -3.36 -10.95 21.90
CA PHE A 131 -4.33 -11.52 22.86
C PHE A 131 -5.75 -10.95 22.66
N GLU A 132 -5.86 -9.68 22.26
CA GLU A 132 -7.14 -9.00 22.05
C GLU A 132 -7.94 -9.60 20.89
N THR A 133 -7.28 -10.33 20.00
CA THR A 133 -7.89 -10.99 18.82
C THR A 133 -8.88 -12.09 19.17
N ARG A 134 -8.61 -12.81 20.25
CA ARG A 134 -9.45 -13.95 20.66
C ARG A 134 -10.55 -13.56 21.64
N THR A 135 -10.45 -12.38 22.24
CA THR A 135 -11.28 -11.98 23.38
C THR A 135 -12.20 -10.80 23.08
N VAL A 136 -11.87 -9.95 22.10
CA VAL A 136 -12.64 -8.74 21.78
C VAL A 136 -13.22 -8.83 20.36
N TYR A 137 -14.55 -8.74 20.25
CA TYR A 137 -15.26 -8.72 18.96
C TYR A 137 -14.81 -7.51 18.10
N PRO A 138 -14.66 -7.64 16.76
CA PRO A 138 -14.73 -8.88 15.98
C PRO A 138 -13.45 -9.73 16.12
N THR A 139 -13.64 -11.04 16.21
CA THR A 139 -12.60 -12.05 16.49
C THR A 139 -11.58 -12.21 15.35
N ASP A 140 -11.93 -11.75 14.14
CA ASP A 140 -11.12 -11.90 12.91
C ASP A 140 -10.52 -10.58 12.42
N TRP A 141 -10.47 -9.53 13.26
CA TRP A 141 -9.94 -8.19 12.94
C TRP A 141 -10.75 -7.40 11.91
N VAL A 142 -11.51 -8.07 11.05
CA VAL A 142 -12.35 -7.49 10.01
C VAL A 142 -13.62 -6.95 10.64
N ILE A 143 -13.79 -5.63 10.56
CA ILE A 143 -15.01 -4.95 11.03
C ILE A 143 -16.00 -4.84 9.87
N HIS A 144 -15.52 -4.46 8.69
CA HIS A 144 -16.34 -4.31 7.51
C HIS A 144 -15.72 -5.04 6.32
N ARG A 145 -16.58 -5.73 5.57
CA ARG A 145 -16.25 -6.33 4.28
C ARG A 145 -16.84 -5.43 3.21
N VAL A 146 -15.99 -4.74 2.47
CA VAL A 146 -16.40 -3.67 1.55
C VAL A 146 -16.21 -4.12 0.10
N ALA A 147 -17.27 -3.98 -0.70
CA ALA A 147 -17.25 -4.18 -2.14
C ALA A 147 -17.14 -2.83 -2.84
N VAL A 148 -16.30 -2.74 -3.88
CA VAL A 148 -16.06 -1.50 -4.62
C VAL A 148 -16.65 -1.60 -6.01
N LYS A 149 -17.56 -0.68 -6.34
CA LYS A 149 -18.31 -0.72 -7.59
C LYS A 149 -17.58 0.00 -8.72
N ARG A 150 -16.44 -0.53 -9.17
CA ARG A 150 -15.60 0.17 -10.16
C ARG A 150 -15.97 -0.06 -11.62
N PHE A 151 -16.48 -1.25 -11.97
CA PHE A 151 -16.57 -1.65 -13.39
C PHE A 151 -17.85 -2.37 -13.82
N SER A 152 -18.85 -2.59 -12.95
CA SER A 152 -20.13 -3.21 -13.35
C SER A 152 -21.22 -3.08 -12.27
N LYS A 153 -22.49 -3.18 -12.68
CA LYS A 153 -23.67 -3.47 -11.84
C LYS A 153 -23.56 -4.89 -11.25
N GLN A 154 -22.53 -5.16 -10.46
CA GLN A 154 -22.44 -6.40 -9.72
C GLN A 154 -23.41 -6.35 -8.54
N ILE A 155 -24.09 -7.47 -8.30
CA ILE A 155 -24.85 -7.73 -7.08
C ILE A 155 -23.82 -7.78 -5.95
N CYS A 156 -24.11 -7.14 -4.81
CA CYS A 156 -23.20 -7.18 -3.68
C CYS A 156 -22.99 -8.65 -3.26
N PRO A 157 -21.75 -9.15 -3.23
CA PRO A 157 -21.48 -10.51 -2.78
C PRO A 157 -21.96 -10.69 -1.33
N GLU A 158 -22.48 -11.87 -1.02
CA GLU A 158 -23.07 -12.19 0.27
C GLU A 158 -22.05 -11.91 1.41
N GLY A 159 -22.46 -11.11 2.40
CA GLY A 159 -21.61 -10.68 3.51
C GLY A 159 -20.71 -9.46 3.24
N PHE A 160 -20.86 -8.76 2.11
CA PHE A 160 -20.19 -7.48 1.83
C PHE A 160 -21.22 -6.32 1.79
N GLN A 161 -20.75 -5.10 2.04
CA GLN A 161 -21.49 -3.84 1.84
C GLN A 161 -20.77 -2.97 0.79
N PHE A 162 -21.48 -2.15 0.03
CA PHE A 162 -20.82 -1.22 -0.89
C PHE A 162 -20.13 -0.10 -0.13
N ASP A 163 -19.02 0.41 -0.67
CA ASP A 163 -18.30 1.54 -0.10
C ASP A 163 -19.18 2.79 0.02
N GLU A 164 -20.05 3.05 -0.97
CA GLU A 164 -21.02 4.15 -0.98
C GLU A 164 -22.00 4.11 0.21
N ASP A 165 -22.42 2.92 0.65
CA ASP A 165 -23.36 2.75 1.76
C ASP A 165 -22.66 2.97 3.11
N LEU A 166 -21.38 2.58 3.22
CA LEU A 166 -20.56 2.76 4.42
C LEU A 166 -20.32 4.24 4.77
N PHE A 167 -20.14 5.11 3.77
CA PHE A 167 -19.93 6.54 4.00
C PHE A 167 -21.20 7.27 4.48
N ASN A 168 -22.39 6.72 4.23
CA ASN A 168 -23.65 7.34 4.62
C ASN A 168 -24.13 6.94 6.03
N GLU A 169 -23.71 5.78 6.54
CA GLU A 169 -24.14 5.30 7.86
C GLU A 169 -23.17 5.69 8.99
N ASP A 170 -21.87 5.86 8.71
CA ASP A 170 -20.82 5.85 9.75
C ASP A 170 -19.70 6.92 9.55
N GLU A 171 -20.07 8.20 9.35
CA GLU A 171 -19.08 9.31 9.27
C GLU A 171 -18.21 9.46 10.53
N ASP A 172 -18.71 9.03 11.71
CA ASP A 172 -18.01 9.14 13.00
C ASP A 172 -16.92 8.06 13.22
N LEU A 173 -16.94 6.94 12.46
CA LEU A 173 -16.10 5.75 12.73
C LEU A 173 -14.66 5.89 12.24
N TRP A 174 -14.43 6.69 11.20
CA TRP A 174 -13.09 7.00 10.71
C TRP A 174 -12.32 7.95 11.65
N ILE A 175 -13.02 8.62 12.57
CA ILE A 175 -12.48 9.71 13.41
C ILE A 175 -12.50 9.37 14.91
N ARG A 176 -13.45 8.59 15.42
CA ARG A 176 -13.54 8.24 16.85
C ARG A 176 -12.97 6.87 17.17
N TYR A 177 -11.71 6.85 17.60
CA TYR A 177 -11.33 5.92 18.66
C TYR A 177 -11.55 6.65 19.99
N ASP A 178 -12.69 6.40 20.62
CA ASP A 178 -12.94 6.90 21.96
C ASP A 178 -12.13 6.07 22.95
N HIS A 179 -11.07 6.64 23.50
CA HIS A 179 -10.30 6.05 24.61
C HIS A 179 -11.17 5.83 25.87
N SER A 180 -12.43 6.27 25.90
CA SER A 180 -13.32 6.09 27.06
C SER A 180 -13.65 4.62 27.38
N VAL A 181 -13.54 3.70 26.42
CA VAL A 181 -13.87 2.27 26.64
C VAL A 181 -12.77 1.50 27.38
N GLU A 182 -11.55 2.05 27.49
CA GLU A 182 -10.50 1.46 28.35
C GLU A 182 -10.68 1.77 29.85
N SER A 183 -11.65 2.62 30.22
CA SER A 183 -11.84 2.99 31.63
C SER A 183 -12.80 2.09 32.43
N ASN A 184 -13.53 1.18 31.78
CA ASN A 184 -14.52 0.33 32.45
C ASN A 184 -14.38 -1.14 32.09
N SER A 185 -13.25 -1.75 32.43
CA SER A 185 -13.24 -3.10 33.03
C SER A 185 -11.80 -3.57 33.30
N PHE A 186 -11.61 -4.10 34.51
CA PHE A 186 -10.42 -4.80 35.03
C PHE A 186 -9.35 -3.97 35.76
N TRP A 187 -9.77 -3.32 36.85
CA TRP A 187 -9.36 -3.77 38.19
C TRP A 187 -10.63 -3.83 39.04
N VAL A 188 -10.78 -4.90 39.84
CA VAL A 188 -11.81 -5.14 40.90
C VAL A 188 -13.04 -4.23 40.89
#